data_AF-A0A843HUK0-F1
#
_entry.id   AF-A0A843HUK0-F1
#
_cell.length_a   1.000
_cell.length_b   1.000
_cell.length_c   1.000
_cell.angle_alpha   90.00
_cell.angle_beta   90.00
_cell.angle_gamma   90.00
#
_symmetry.space_group_name_H-M   'P 1'
#
loop_
_entity.id
_entity.type
_entity.pdbx_description
1 polymer ?
#
loop_
_entity_poly.entity_id
_entity_poly.type
_entity_poly.pdbx_seq_one_letter_code
_entity_poly.pdbx_strand_id
1 'polypeptide(L)' 'GEGVSVVAIVLESHITIHTWPEYRFATVDVYSCGAHTDPNKAFEYIVTQLDAKRYTKNEADRSLEF' A
#
# COMPACT_ATOMS: atom_id res chain seq x y z
N GLY A 1 -18.98 -7.83 -7.24
CA GLY A 1 -19.28 -6.40 -7.00
C GLY A 1 -18.29 -5.59 -7.81
N GLU A 2 -18.53 -4.29 -7.97
CA GLU A 2 -17.58 -3.41 -8.65
C GLU A 2 -16.32 -3.22 -7.80
N GLY A 3 -15.16 -3.17 -8.46
CA GLY A 3 -13.89 -2.83 -7.83
C GLY A 3 -13.81 -1.36 -7.47
N VAL A 4 -12.84 -1.03 -6.61
CA VAL A 4 -12.61 0.33 -6.12
C VAL A 4 -11.14 0.69 -6.31
N SER A 5 -10.88 1.92 -6.75
CA SER A 5 -9.55 2.53 -6.76
C SER A 5 -9.52 3.71 -5.80
N VAL A 6 -8.55 3.72 -4.89
CA VAL A 6 -8.37 4.78 -3.87
C VAL A 6 -6.94 5.31 -3.96
N VAL A 7 -6.79 6.63 -3.87
CA VAL A 7 -5.51 7.29 -3.68
C VAL A 7 -5.62 8.22 -2.47
N ALA A 8 -4.77 8.00 -1.49
CA ALA A 8 -4.57 8.90 -0.36
C ALA A 8 -3.24 9.63 -0.56
N ILE A 9 -3.30 10.95 -0.72
CA ILE A 9 -2.11 11.81 -0.82
C ILE A 9 -1.73 12.26 0.59
N VAL A 10 -0.46 12.09 0.93
CA VAL A 10 0.16 12.53 2.19
C VAL A 10 1.42 13.33 1.88
N LEU A 11 2.10 13.85 2.91
CA LEU A 11 3.25 14.72 2.71
C LEU A 11 4.35 14.01 1.91
N GLU A 12 4.60 14.52 0.69
CA GLU A 12 5.63 14.04 -0.25
C GLU A 12 5.54 12.56 -0.65
N SER A 13 4.38 11.93 -0.48
CA SER A 13 4.22 10.50 -0.75
C SER A 13 2.74 10.11 -0.99
N HIS A 14 2.40 8.82 -1.02
CA HIS A 14 1.02 8.38 -1.25
C HIS A 14 0.76 6.93 -0.81
N ILE A 15 -0.52 6.60 -0.64
CA ILE A 15 -1.00 5.22 -0.55
C ILE A 15 -2.06 5.01 -1.64
N THR A 16 -1.94 3.93 -2.42
CA THR A 16 -2.95 3.55 -3.42
C THR A 16 -3.46 2.14 -3.15
N ILE A 17 -4.74 1.91 -3.46
CA ILE A 17 -5.36 0.59 -3.40
C ILE A 17 -6.23 0.44 -4.65
N HIS A 18 -6.08 -0.68 -5.36
CA HIS A 18 -6.95 -1.07 -6.47
C HIS A 18 -7.48 -2.47 -6.21
N THR A 19 -8.80 -2.66 -6.29
CA THR A 19 -9.44 -3.95 -5.97
C THR A 19 -10.15 -4.54 -7.18
N TRP A 20 -10.12 -5.87 -7.27
CA TRP A 20 -10.91 -6.68 -8.21
C TRP A 20 -11.65 -7.78 -7.44
N PRO A 21 -12.88 -7.51 -6.98
CA PRO A 21 -13.67 -8.45 -6.18
C PRO A 21 -13.90 -9.80 -6.86
N GLU A 22 -14.02 -9.83 -8.19
CA GLU A 22 -14.18 -11.04 -9.02
C GLU A 22 -12.99 -12.01 -8.91
N TYR A 23 -11.81 -11.51 -8.55
CA TYR A 23 -10.61 -12.31 -8.34
C TYR A 23 -10.23 -12.45 -6.86
N ARG A 24 -10.98 -11.80 -5.95
CA ARG A 24 -10.62 -11.62 -4.53
C ARG A 24 -9.17 -11.10 -4.40
N PHE A 25 -8.86 -10.10 -5.20
CA PHE A 25 -7.51 -9.57 -5.37
C PHE A 25 -7.48 -8.06 -5.15
N ALA A 26 -6.36 -7.57 -4.64
CA ALA A 26 -6.07 -6.15 -4.56
C ALA A 26 -4.57 -5.90 -4.76
N THR A 27 -4.24 -4.77 -5.37
CA THR A 27 -2.89 -4.21 -5.34
C THR A 27 -2.86 -3.04 -4.37
N VAL A 28 -1.76 -2.90 -3.65
CA VAL A 28 -1.55 -1.87 -2.64
C VAL A 28 -0.15 -1.31 -2.82
N ASP A 29 -0.03 0.00 -2.99
CA ASP A 29 1.24 0.71 -2.91
C ASP A 29 1.25 1.58 -1.66
N VAL A 30 2.29 1.44 -0.84
CA VAL A 30 2.56 2.31 0.29
C VAL A 30 3.87 3.01 0.04
N TYR A 31 3.81 4.30 -0.24
CA TYR A 31 4.98 5.15 -0.38
C TYR A 31 4.95 6.18 0.75
N SER A 32 5.98 6.18 1.60
CA SER A 32 6.18 7.18 2.64
C SER A 32 7.56 7.85 2.55
N CYS A 33 7.67 9.07 3.06
CA CYS A 33 8.91 9.83 3.16
C CYS A 33 9.18 10.22 4.62
N GLY A 34 10.45 10.26 5.01
CA GLY A 34 10.90 10.74 6.32
C GLY A 34 11.03 9.67 7.40
N ALA A 35 12.03 9.83 8.26
CA ALA A 35 12.43 8.86 9.29
C ALA A 35 11.39 8.61 10.41
N HIS A 36 10.37 9.46 10.50
CA HIS A 36 9.27 9.31 11.45
C HIS A 36 8.13 8.43 10.91
N THR A 37 8.22 7.99 9.65
CA THR A 37 7.21 7.15 8.99
C THR A 37 7.61 5.69 8.98
N ASP A 38 6.60 4.81 8.88
CA ASP A 38 6.78 3.37 8.79
C ASP A 38 5.80 2.83 7.73
N PRO A 39 6.24 2.65 6.47
CA PRO A 39 5.36 2.17 5.40
C PRO A 39 4.93 0.72 5.62
N ASN A 40 5.74 -0.07 6.34
CA ASN A 40 5.41 -1.47 6.64
C ASN A 40 4.20 -1.58 7.57
N LYS A 41 4.09 -0.71 8.59
CA LYS A 41 2.89 -0.67 9.45
C LYS A 41 1.61 -0.33 8.68
N ALA A 42 1.68 0.62 7.75
CA ALA A 42 0.52 0.95 6.92
C ALA A 42 0.12 -0.21 6.01
N PHE A 43 1.10 -0.88 5.38
CA PHE A 43 0.85 -2.08 4.58
C PHE A 43 0.22 -3.22 5.40
N GLU A 44 0.77 -3.53 6.58
CA GLU A 44 0.26 -4.58 7.47
C GLU A 44 -1.17 -4.28 7.95
N TYR A 45 -1.46 -3.01 8.25
CA TYR A 45 -2.81 -2.58 8.58
C TYR A 45 -3.78 -2.86 7.42
N ILE A 46 -3.42 -2.48 6.19
CA ILE A 46 -4.25 -2.70 5.00
C ILE A 46 -4.46 -4.20 4.75
N VAL A 47 -3.40 -5.02 4.82
CA VAL A 47 -3.48 -6.49 4.68
C VAL A 47 -4.47 -7.08 5.69
N THR A 48 -4.41 -6.62 6.94
CA THR A 48 -5.31 -7.07 8.02
C THR A 48 -6.76 -6.65 7.74
N GLN A 49 -7.00 -5.40 7.34
CA GLN A 49 -8.35 -4.88 7.05
C GLN A 49 -8.99 -5.54 5.83
N LEU A 50 -8.18 -5.91 4.82
CA LEU A 50 -8.65 -6.64 3.65
C LEU A 50 -8.81 -8.15 3.89
N ASP A 51 -8.46 -8.65 5.08
CA ASP A 51 -8.43 -10.07 5.44
C ASP A 51 -7.68 -10.93 4.40
N ALA A 52 -6.55 -10.40 3.91
CA ALA A 52 -5.79 -11.04 2.83
C ALA A 52 -5.16 -12.34 3.32
N LYS A 53 -5.54 -13.46 2.68
CA LYS A 53 -5.04 -14.80 3.05
C LYS A 53 -3.62 -15.09 2.56
N ARG A 54 -3.16 -14.35 1.55
CA ARG A 54 -1.81 -14.43 0.99
C ARG A 54 -1.47 -13.08 0.36
N TYR A 55 -0.21 -12.67 0.48
CA TYR A 55 0.33 -11.51 -0.22
C TYR A 55 1.78 -11.78 -0.63
N THR A 56 2.24 -11.03 -1.62
CA THR A 56 3.65 -10.86 -1.95
C THR A 56 3.96 -9.38 -1.76
N LYS A 57 5.06 -9.07 -1.08
CA LYS A 57 5.51 -7.70 -0.84
C LYS A 57 6.89 -7.54 -1.46
N ASN A 58 7.07 -6.45 -2.19
CA ASN A 58 8.38 -5.98 -2.65
C ASN A 58 8.60 -4.58 -2.08
N GLU A 59 9.84 -4.26 -1.75
CA GLU A 59 10.23 -2.97 -1.19
C GLU A 59 11.35 -2.38 -2.06
N ALA A 60 11.33 -1.06 -2.22
CA ALA A 60 12.35 -0.31 -2.94
C ALA A 60 12.68 0.95 -2.14
N ASP A 61 13.95 1.12 -1.80
CA ASP A 61 14.43 2.38 -1.25
C ASP A 61 14.43 3.46 -2.34
N ARG A 62 13.86 4.62 -2.00
CA ARG A 62 13.75 5.78 -2.89
C ARG A 62 14.62 6.94 -2.42
N SER A 63 15.40 6.74 -1.35
CA SER A 63 16.35 7.72 -0.83
C SER A 63 17.41 8.03 -1.88
N LEU A 64 17.79 9.30 -1.97
CA LEU A 64 18.95 9.71 -2.75
C LEU A 64 20.19 9.53 -1.87
N GLU A 65 21.02 8.54 -2.18
CA GLU A 65 22.37 8.48 -1.61
C GLU A 65 23.23 9.55 -2.30
N PHE A 66 23.65 10.57 -1.55
CA PHE A 66 24.79 11.42 -1.86
C PHE A 66 25.81 11.32 -0.74
#